data_AF-A0A0G1TB11-F1
#
_entry.id   AF-A0A0G1TB11-F1
#
_cell.length_a   1.000
_cell.length_b   1.000
_cell.length_c   1.000
_cell.angle_alpha   90.00
_cell.angle_beta   90.00
_cell.angle_gamma   90.00
#
_symmetry.space_group_name_H-M   'P 1'
#
loop_
_entity.id
_entity.type
_entity.pdbx_description
1 polymer ?
#
loop_
_entity_poly.entity_id
_entity_poly.type
_entity_poly.pdbx_seq_one_letter_code
_entity_poly.pdbx_strand_id
1 'polypeptide(L)' 'MKYDKTVLVTGGAGFIGSNYLNFAVPEYPNYQFINLDALTYAAKLNNVHIEKLPNYLFVEADIRDANKLAEILNSET' A
#
# COMPACT_ATOMS: atom_id res chain seq x y z
N MET A 1 -11.56 11.42 11.07
CA MET A 1 -10.61 10.48 10.41
C MET A 1 -9.29 11.20 10.23
N LYS A 2 -8.17 10.49 10.38
CA LYS A 2 -6.81 11.09 10.37
C LYS A 2 -6.38 11.55 8.96
N TYR A 3 -6.99 10.98 7.92
CA TYR A 3 -6.72 11.23 6.51
C TYR A 3 -8.02 11.53 5.75
N ASP A 4 -7.92 12.26 4.64
CA ASP A 4 -9.06 12.66 3.80
C ASP A 4 -9.56 11.52 2.90
N LYS A 5 -8.64 10.63 2.49
CA LYS A 5 -8.91 9.45 1.64
C LYS A 5 -7.94 8.32 1.95
N THR A 6 -8.36 7.10 1.64
CA THR A 6 -7.55 5.88 1.71
C THR A 6 -7.42 5.27 0.32
N VAL A 7 -6.19 4.94 -0.09
CA VAL A 7 -5.85 4.36 -1.39
C VAL A 7 -5.23 2.98 -1.16
N LEU A 8 -5.90 1.94 -1.64
CA LEU A 8 -5.35 0.59 -1.69
C LEU A 8 -4.57 0.38 -3.00
N VAL A 9 -3.28 0.08 -2.90
CA VAL A 9 -2.40 -0.24 -4.02
C VAL A 9 -2.03 -1.72 -3.94
N THR A 10 -2.50 -2.50 -4.90
CA THR A 10 -2.13 -3.92 -5.01
C THR A 10 -0.88 -4.09 -5.87
N GLY A 11 0.06 -4.95 -5.46
CA GLY A 11 1.30 -5.17 -6.21
C GLY A 11 2.30 -4.01 -6.07
N GLY A 12 2.23 -3.25 -4.97
CA GLY A 12 3.02 -2.05 -4.76
C GLY A 12 4.50 -2.28 -4.49
N ALA A 13 4.96 -3.53 -4.33
CA ALA A 13 6.39 -3.86 -4.29
C ALA A 13 6.95 -4.23 -5.68
N GLY A 14 6.12 -4.31 -6.71
CA GLY A 14 6.53 -4.46 -8.12
C GLY A 14 7.02 -3.15 -8.75
N PHE A 15 7.54 -3.21 -9.98
CA PHE A 15 8.19 -2.06 -10.64
C PHE A 15 7.32 -0.79 -10.74
N ILE A 16 6.11 -0.90 -11.30
CA ILE A 16 5.21 0.25 -11.48
C ILE A 16 4.62 0.69 -10.14
N GLY A 17 4.15 -0.27 -9.34
CA GLY A 17 3.50 0.00 -8.07
C GLY A 17 4.41 0.71 -7.07
N SER A 18 5.69 0.31 -6.99
CA SER A 18 6.65 0.92 -6.08
C SER A 18 7.00 2.35 -6.49
N ASN A 19 7.16 2.61 -7.80
CA ASN A 19 7.37 3.97 -8.31
C ASN A 19 6.15 4.87 -8.04
N TYR A 20 4.94 4.35 -8.26
CA TYR A 20 3.71 5.06 -7.93
C TYR A 20 3.66 5.42 -6.44
N LEU A 21 3.93 4.48 -5.55
CA LEU A 21 3.93 4.73 -4.09
C LEU A 21 5.03 5.72 -3.67
N ASN A 22 6.25 5.54 -4.16
CA ASN A 22 7.37 6.44 -3.85
C ASN A 22 7.08 7.89 -4.29
N PHE A 23 6.28 8.07 -5.35
CA PHE A 23 5.84 9.39 -5.82
C PHE A 23 4.61 9.91 -5.04
N ALA A 24 3.55 9.10 -4.93
CA ALA A 24 2.24 9.56 -4.47
C ALA A 24 2.16 9.73 -2.94
N VAL A 25 2.82 8.87 -2.17
CA VAL A 25 2.80 8.94 -0.70
C VAL A 25 3.31 10.30 -0.16
N PRO A 26 4.48 10.82 -0.60
CA PRO A 26 4.94 12.14 -0.15
C PRO A 26 4.15 13.31 -0.77
N GLU A 27 3.60 13.15 -1.99
CA GLU A 27 2.81 14.19 -2.67
C GLU A 27 1.45 14.44 -2.00
N TYR A 28 0.84 13.38 -1.43
CA TYR A 28 -0.48 13.46 -0.78
C TYR A 28 -0.39 13.10 0.72
N PRO A 29 0.18 13.97 1.57
CA PRO A 29 0.37 13.67 3.00
C PRO A 29 -0.94 13.51 3.78
N ASN A 30 -2.05 14.06 3.27
CA ASN A 30 -3.37 13.94 3.87
C ASN A 30 -4.10 12.65 3.45
N TYR A 31 -3.51 11.82 2.58
CA TYR A 31 -4.10 10.56 2.11
C TYR A 31 -3.35 9.41 2.76
N GLN A 32 -4.06 8.35 3.11
CA GLN A 32 -3.46 7.09 3.52
C GLN A 32 -3.25 6.19 2.31
N PHE A 33 -2.07 5.57 2.21
CA PHE A 33 -1.76 4.57 1.20
C PHE A 33 -1.52 3.21 1.87
N ILE A 34 -2.27 2.21 1.44
CA ILE A 34 -2.13 0.82 1.87
C ILE A 34 -1.55 0.04 0.69
N ASN A 35 -0.32 -0.44 0.81
CA ASN A 35 0.30 -1.33 -0.17
C ASN A 35 0.05 -2.78 0.21
N LEU A 36 -0.79 -3.47 -0.56
CA LEU A 36 -1.02 -4.90 -0.45
C LEU A 36 -0.17 -5.62 -1.50
N ASP A 37 0.73 -6.48 -1.07
CA ASP A 37 1.56 -7.27 -1.99
C ASP A 37 1.76 -8.70 -1.46
N ALA A 38 1.76 -9.68 -2.37
CA ALA A 38 1.98 -11.08 -2.05
C ALA A 38 3.48 -11.46 -2.03
N LEU A 39 4.37 -10.50 -2.32
CA LEU A 39 5.82 -10.68 -2.38
C LEU A 39 6.25 -11.85 -3.27
N THR A 40 5.58 -11.98 -4.43
CA THR A 40 5.95 -12.99 -5.43
C THR A 40 7.25 -12.63 -6.14
N TYR A 41 7.71 -13.45 -7.10
CA TYR A 41 9.03 -13.29 -7.74
C TYR A 41 9.34 -11.88 -8.30
N ALA A 42 8.30 -11.13 -8.70
CA ALA A 42 8.43 -9.80 -9.30
C ALA A 42 8.50 -8.66 -8.28
N ALA A 43 8.26 -8.94 -6.99
CA ALA A 43 8.21 -7.96 -5.92
C ALA A 43 9.54 -7.86 -5.17
N LYS A 44 9.96 -6.63 -4.85
CA LYS A 44 11.11 -6.37 -3.99
C LYS A 44 10.81 -5.20 -3.06
N LEU A 45 10.85 -5.43 -1.75
CA LEU A 45 10.65 -4.37 -0.74
C LEU A 45 11.66 -3.23 -0.90
N ASN A 46 12.88 -3.53 -1.37
CA ASN A 46 13.90 -2.52 -1.68
C ASN A 46 13.47 -1.51 -2.76
N ASN A 47 12.40 -1.77 -3.51
CA ASN A 47 11.87 -0.80 -4.47
C ASN A 47 11.03 0.29 -3.80
N VAL A 48 10.62 0.11 -2.54
CA VAL A 48 9.82 1.05 -1.76
C VAL A 48 10.76 1.80 -0.81
N HIS A 49 10.67 3.14 -0.80
CA HIS A 49 11.57 4.02 -0.03
C HIS A 49 10.81 4.94 0.93
N ILE A 50 9.52 4.66 1.11
CA ILE A 50 8.56 5.47 1.87
C ILE A 50 8.05 4.74 3.11
N GLU A 51 8.70 3.65 3.51
CA GLU A 51 8.29 2.77 4.62
C GLU A 51 8.24 3.47 5.98
N LYS A 52 8.89 4.63 6.11
CA LYS A 52 8.90 5.45 7.33
C LYS A 52 7.86 6.57 7.32
N LEU A 53 7.16 6.79 6.21
CA LEU A 53 6.18 7.86 6.12
C LEU A 53 4.91 7.46 6.88
N PRO A 54 4.33 8.35 7.71
CA PRO A 54 3.26 8.01 8.63
C PRO A 54 1.94 7.69 7.91
N ASN A 55 1.81 8.05 6.64
CA ASN A 55 0.64 7.84 5.81
C ASN A 55 0.79 6.63 4.86
N TYR A 56 1.80 5.79 5.07
CA TYR A 56 1.99 4.53 4.35
C TYR A 56 1.85 3.33 5.28
N LEU A 57 1.15 2.31 4.80
CA LEU A 57 1.00 1.01 5.46
C LEU A 57 1.33 -0.10 4.45
N PHE A 58 2.15 -1.06 4.85
CA PHE A 58 2.38 -2.28 4.08
C PHE A 58 1.60 -3.45 4.68
N VAL A 59 0.95 -4.24 3.81
CA VAL A 59 0.24 -5.46 4.17
C VAL A 59 0.70 -6.58 3.24
N GLU A 60 1.36 -7.58 3.81
CA GLU A 60 1.73 -8.78 3.06
C GLU A 60 0.51 -9.71 2.95
N ALA A 61 -0.08 -9.80 1.77
CA ALA A 61 -1.25 -10.64 1.49
C ALA A 61 -1.43 -10.86 -0.01
N ASP A 62 -2.12 -11.95 -0.36
CA ASP A 62 -2.55 -12.19 -1.74
C ASP A 62 -3.86 -11.48 -2.04
N ILE A 63 -3.95 -10.81 -3.20
CA ILE A 63 -5.20 -10.17 -3.67
C ILE A 63 -6.36 -11.16 -3.82
N ARG A 64 -6.06 -12.47 -3.91
CA ARG A 64 -7.06 -13.53 -3.99
C ARG A 64 -7.65 -13.91 -2.64
N ASP A 65 -7.08 -13.43 -1.53
CA ASP A 65 -7.64 -13.61 -0.19
C ASP A 65 -8.80 -12.63 0.04
N ALA A 66 -10.01 -13.10 -0.26
CA ALA A 66 -11.23 -12.32 -0.10
C ALA A 66 -11.50 -11.91 1.34
N ASN A 67 -11.12 -12.73 2.32
CA ASN A 67 -11.31 -12.41 3.74
C ASN A 67 -10.37 -11.28 4.14
N LYS A 68 -9.11 -11.33 3.68
CA LYS A 68 -8.15 -10.27 3.97
C LYS A 68 -8.51 -8.95 3.30
N LEU A 69 -8.98 -9.01 2.05
CA LEU A 69 -9.51 -7.82 1.38
C LEU A 69 -10.71 -7.23 2.13
N ALA A 70 -11.64 -8.07 2.59
CA ALA A 70 -12.79 -7.60 3.36
C ALA A 70 -12.35 -6.94 4.69
N GLU A 71 -11.34 -7.49 5.38
CA GLU A 71 -10.77 -6.88 6.58
C GLU A 71 -10.21 -5.49 6.29
N ILE A 72 -9.41 -5.33 5.22
CA ILE A 72 -8.76 -4.06 4.85
C ILE A 72 -9.78 -3.02 4.38
N LEU A 73 -10.78 -3.43 3.61
CA LEU A 73 -11.80 -2.51 3.08
C LEU A 73 -12.79 -2.06 4.15
N ASN A 74 -13.02 -2.88 5.17
CA ASN A 74 -13.92 -2.55 6.28
C ASN A 74 -13.18 -2.02 7.52
N SER A 75 -11.84 -1.99 7.53
CA SER A 75 -11.11 -1.41 8.66
C SER A 75 -11.41 0.09 8.74
N GLU A 76 -11.81 0.56 9.91
CA GLU A 76 -11.90 2.00 10.17
C GLU A 76 -10.47 2.57 10.23
N THR A 77 -10.10 3.42 9.26
CA THR A 77 -8.84 4.18 9.25
C THR A 77 -9.02 5.69 9.43
#